data_AF-A0A090X1F0-F1
#
_entry.id   AF-A0A090X1F0-F1
#
_cell.length_a   1.000
_cell.length_b   1.000
_cell.length_c   1.000
_cell.angle_alpha   90.00
_cell.angle_beta   90.00
_cell.angle_gamma   90.00
#
_symmetry.space_group_name_H-M   'P 1'
#
loop_
_entity.id
_entity.type
_entity.pdbx_description
1 polymer ?
#
loop_
_entity_poly.entity_id
_entity_poly.type
_entity_poly.pdbx_seq_one_letter_code
_entity_poly.pdbx_strand_id
1 'polypeptide(L)' 'MILKEENNIGQIQQGFYADIIAVSENPEDNVATLEEMSFVMKDGVVYKR' A
#
# COMPACT_ATOMS: atom_id res chain seq x y z
N MET A 1 -3.20 12.55 15.61
CA MET A 1 -3.12 11.28 14.86
C MET A 1 -4.33 10.42 15.16
N ILE A 2 -4.85 9.73 14.14
CA ILE A 2 -6.10 8.95 14.25
C ILE A 2 -5.81 7.55 14.82
N LEU A 3 -4.80 6.87 14.28
CA LEU A 3 -4.50 5.47 14.63
C LEU A 3 -3.35 5.29 15.64
N LYS A 4 -2.52 6.33 15.89
CA LYS A 4 -1.29 6.27 16.72
C LYS A 4 -0.22 5.29 16.20
N GLU A 5 -0.24 5.00 14.90
CA GLU A 5 0.63 4.03 14.21
C GLU A 5 1.50 4.69 13.13
N GLU A 6 1.66 6.02 13.18
CA GLU A 6 2.39 6.83 12.19
C GLU A 6 3.85 6.43 11.96
N ASN A 7 4.46 5.70 12.91
CA ASN A 7 5.84 5.24 12.83
C ASN A 7 5.96 3.83 12.24
N ASN A 8 4.84 3.16 12.01
CA ASN A 8 4.78 1.76 11.60
C ASN A 8 4.12 1.59 10.22
N ILE A 9 3.10 2.39 9.89
CA ILE A 9 2.30 2.24 8.66
C ILE A 9 2.07 3.55 7.89
N GLY A 10 1.59 3.42 6.66
CA GLY A 10 1.10 4.53 5.83
C GLY A 10 2.15 5.20 4.96
N GLN A 11 3.40 4.73 4.99
CA GLN A 11 4.50 5.22 4.15
C GLN A 11 5.42 4.07 3.73
N ILE A 12 6.03 4.20 2.55
CA ILE A 12 7.10 3.29 2.10
C ILE A 12 8.43 3.88 2.58
N GLN A 13 8.88 3.46 3.76
CA GLN A 13 10.12 3.95 4.37
C GLN A 13 10.78 2.84 5.22
N GLN A 14 12.11 2.90 5.40
CA GLN A 14 12.81 2.00 6.31
C GLN A 14 12.23 2.09 7.74
N GLY A 15 12.03 0.91 8.36
CA GLY A 15 11.46 0.79 9.71
C GLY A 15 9.94 0.60 9.75
N PHE A 16 9.25 0.82 8.63
CA PHE A 16 7.80 0.59 8.48
C PHE A 16 7.52 -0.86 8.07
N TYR A 17 6.28 -1.30 8.26
CA TYR A 17 5.85 -2.61 7.79
C TYR A 17 5.91 -2.70 6.26
N ALA A 18 6.25 -3.90 5.77
CA ALA A 18 6.33 -4.19 4.35
C ALA A 18 4.92 -4.47 3.76
N ASP A 19 4.07 -3.46 3.83
CA ASP A 19 2.68 -3.47 3.36
C ASP A 19 2.57 -2.62 2.09
N ILE A 20 2.35 -3.28 0.95
CA ILE A 20 2.43 -2.64 -0.37
C ILE A 20 1.29 -3.12 -1.26
N ILE A 21 0.65 -2.19 -1.96
CA ILE A 21 -0.24 -2.49 -3.08
C ILE A 21 0.34 -1.91 -4.37
N ALA A 22 -0.02 -2.51 -5.51
CA ALA A 22 0.20 -1.89 -6.81
C ALA A 22 -1.09 -1.86 -7.62
N VAL A 23 -1.18 -0.87 -8.50
CA VAL A 23 -2.31 -0.59 -9.39
C VAL A 23 -1.79 -0.41 -10.82
N SER A 24 -2.66 -0.58 -11.81
CA SER A 24 -2.27 -0.57 -13.22
C SER A 24 -2.13 0.82 -13.83
N GLU A 25 -2.74 1.84 -13.21
CA GLU A 25 -2.74 3.23 -13.69
C GLU A 25 -2.13 4.17 -12.65
N ASN A 26 -1.80 5.40 -13.07
CA ASN A 26 -1.37 6.42 -12.13
C ASN A 26 -2.55 6.89 -11.28
N PRO A 27 -2.56 6.67 -9.96
CA PRO A 27 -3.67 7.08 -9.10
C PRO A 27 -3.82 8.60 -8.96
N GLU A 28 -2.80 9.40 -9.30
CA GLU A 28 -2.91 10.85 -9.38
C GLU A 28 -3.77 11.31 -10.55
N ASP A 29 -3.78 10.54 -11.65
CA ASP A 29 -4.57 10.82 -12.85
C ASP A 29 -5.95 10.13 -12.79
N ASN A 30 -6.01 8.92 -12.22
CA ASN A 30 -7.23 8.14 -12.09
C ASN A 30 -7.31 7.39 -10.75
N VAL A 31 -7.94 8.02 -9.75
CA VAL A 31 -8.09 7.44 -8.40
C VAL A 31 -8.90 6.13 -8.36
N ALA A 32 -9.77 5.89 -9.35
CA ALA A 32 -10.61 4.68 -9.39
C ALA A 32 -9.77 3.40 -9.57
N THR A 33 -8.51 3.50 -10.02
CA THR A 33 -7.59 2.36 -10.06
C THR A 33 -7.35 1.73 -8.67
N LEU A 34 -7.58 2.49 -7.58
CA LEU A 34 -7.53 1.99 -6.21
C LEU A 34 -8.73 1.08 -5.85
N GLU A 35 -9.70 0.88 -6.72
CA GLU A 35 -10.77 -0.13 -6.50
C GLU A 35 -10.31 -1.54 -6.88
N GLU A 36 -9.31 -1.66 -7.77
CA GLU A 36 -8.79 -2.95 -8.25
C GLU A 36 -7.26 -2.99 -8.26
N MET A 37 -6.69 -3.52 -7.17
CA MET A 37 -5.24 -3.67 -7.03
C MET A 37 -4.75 -4.90 -7.79
N SER A 38 -3.71 -4.75 -8.61
CA SER A 38 -3.06 -5.86 -9.32
C SER A 38 -2.13 -6.67 -8.40
N PHE A 39 -1.57 -6.04 -7.36
CA PHE A 39 -0.65 -6.67 -6.42
C PHE A 39 -0.98 -6.30 -4.98
N VAL A 40 -0.82 -7.27 -4.06
CA VAL A 40 -0.97 -7.06 -2.62
C VAL A 40 0.09 -7.84 -1.86
N MET A 41 0.85 -7.12 -1.02
CA MET A 41 1.80 -7.65 -0.04
C MET A 41 1.43 -7.13 1.36
N LYS A 42 1.51 -8.01 2.36
CA LYS A 42 1.36 -7.67 3.77
C LYS A 42 2.45 -8.34 4.59
N ASP A 43 3.11 -7.59 5.47
CA ASP A 43 4.21 -8.05 6.31
C ASP A 43 5.30 -8.81 5.51
N GLY A 44 5.56 -8.37 4.27
CA GLY A 44 6.54 -9.00 3.37
C GLY A 44 6.04 -10.26 2.65
N VAL A 45 4.82 -10.72 2.92
CA VAL A 45 4.20 -11.89 2.28
C VAL A 45 3.30 -11.45 1.13
N VAL A 46 3.45 -12.08 -0.03
CA VAL A 46 2.63 -11.77 -1.22
C VAL A 46 1.34 -12.57 -1.22
N TYR A 47 0.20 -11.87 -1.33
CA TYR A 47 -1.15 -12.45 -1.35
C TYR A 47 -1.83 -12.41 -2.72
N LYS A 48 -1.52 -11.41 -3.56
CA LYS A 48 -2.08 -11.24 -4.91
C LYS A 48 -0.98 -10.82 -5.89
N ARG A 49 -1.07 -11.32 -7.13
CA ARG A 49 -0.22 -10.96 -8.29
C ARG A 49 -1.07 -10.85 -9.55
#